data_AF-A0A7U9MP60-F1
#
_entry.id   AF-A0A7U9MP60-F1
#
_cell.length_a   1.000
_cell.length_b   1.000
_cell.length_c   1.000
_cell.angle_alpha   90.00
_cell.angle_beta   90.00
_cell.angle_gamma   90.00
#
_symmetry.space_group_name_H-M   'P 1'
#
loop_
_entity.id
_entity.type
_entity.pdbx_description
1 polymer ?
#
loop_
_entity_poly.entity_id
_entity_poly.type
_entity_poly.pdbx_seq_one_letter_code
_entity_poly.pdbx_strand_id
1 'polypeptide(L)'
;MREWKIGKRGTRMLIEMCGALFAGMAAVIAYDSNRFIRQDYHIHSDKFRKKADILLLSDLHNKSYGKGNKKLLAEINRIRPDFIVVAGDMMTSDGEKSSYEVPLKLLRHLAEKYPVYYGMGNHEYRVKVYRKVYEDMFVRYKRELENCGVRFLENEKVYLPEYNIEICGLEIERRYYKRWRRTAMEKGYVDRLLGKAKKDCYELLIGHNPDYFKEYADWGADLTVSGHVHGGVVKFPFLGGMISPSMRIFPKYDGGMFEENGKTMVLSRGLGMHTIPVRVFNPGELVVIHCENDVLG
;
A
#
# COMPACT_ATOMS: atom_id res chain seq x y z
N MET A 1 -49.29 -22.53 -15.53
CA MET A 1 -48.19 -22.06 -14.65
C MET A 1 -48.22 -22.91 -13.38
N ARG A 2 -47.19 -23.71 -13.11
CA ARG A 2 -47.10 -24.51 -11.87
C ARG A 2 -46.39 -23.67 -10.81
N GLU A 3 -47.10 -23.22 -9.78
CA GLU A 3 -46.50 -22.57 -8.61
C GLU A 3 -45.68 -23.60 -7.81
N TRP A 4 -44.38 -23.36 -7.71
CA TRP A 4 -43.49 -24.14 -6.87
C TRP A 4 -43.73 -23.74 -5.40
N LYS A 5 -44.63 -24.44 -4.70
CA LYS A 5 -44.82 -24.25 -3.25
C LYS A 5 -43.72 -24.97 -2.48
N ILE A 6 -42.76 -24.21 -1.99
CA ILE A 6 -41.75 -24.70 -1.03
C ILE A 6 -42.49 -25.05 0.27
N GLY A 7 -42.56 -26.33 0.62
CA GLY A 7 -43.19 -26.76 1.88
C GLY A 7 -42.38 -26.30 3.11
N LYS A 8 -43.01 -26.23 4.29
CA LYS A 8 -42.38 -25.76 5.56
C LYS A 8 -41.01 -26.37 5.85
N ARG A 9 -40.78 -27.64 5.48
CA ARG A 9 -39.49 -28.34 5.61
C ARG A 9 -38.42 -27.81 4.65
N GLY A 10 -38.81 -27.48 3.41
CA GLY A 10 -37.94 -26.82 2.43
C GLY A 10 -37.61 -25.37 2.83
N THR A 11 -38.58 -24.64 3.40
CA THR A 11 -38.35 -23.30 3.95
C THR A 11 -37.35 -23.32 5.12
N ARG A 12 -37.50 -24.30 6.03
CA ARG A 12 -36.56 -24.48 7.16
C ARG A 12 -35.15 -24.85 6.67
N MET A 13 -35.03 -25.78 5.71
CA MET A 13 -33.74 -26.15 5.13
C MET A 13 -33.06 -24.98 4.42
N LEU A 14 -33.82 -24.14 3.69
CA LEU A 14 -33.29 -22.91 3.08
C LEU A 14 -32.81 -21.92 4.14
N ILE A 15 -33.55 -21.72 5.23
CA ILE A 15 -33.14 -20.84 6.34
C ILE A 15 -31.85 -21.37 6.99
N GLU A 16 -31.76 -22.67 7.25
CA GLU A 16 -30.57 -23.30 7.82
C GLU A 16 -29.35 -23.16 6.89
N MET A 17 -29.52 -23.37 5.58
CA MET A 17 -28.46 -23.15 4.58
C MET A 17 -28.00 -21.69 4.51
N CYS A 18 -28.94 -20.73 4.46
CA CYS A 18 -28.63 -19.30 4.46
C CYS A 18 -27.91 -18.89 5.76
N GLY A 19 -28.33 -19.44 6.91
CA GLY A 19 -27.69 -19.22 8.19
C GLY A 19 -26.25 -19.73 8.23
N ALA A 20 -26.01 -20.95 7.72
CA ALA A 20 -24.67 -21.53 7.64
C ALA A 20 -23.75 -20.72 6.70
N LEU A 21 -24.26 -20.29 5.54
CA LEU A 21 -23.51 -19.44 4.61
C LEU A 21 -23.14 -18.09 5.24
N PHE A 22 -24.08 -17.46 5.94
CA PHE A 22 -23.83 -16.20 6.63
C PHE A 22 -22.78 -16.35 7.73
N ALA A 23 -22.88 -17.41 8.56
CA ALA A 23 -21.89 -17.70 9.59
C ALA A 23 -20.49 -17.96 9.00
N GLY A 24 -20.42 -18.72 7.90
CA GLY A 24 -19.17 -18.95 7.16
C GLY A 24 -18.55 -17.65 6.64
N MET A 25 -19.35 -16.77 6.02
CA MET A 25 -18.86 -15.47 5.53
C MET A 25 -18.39 -14.57 6.68
N ALA A 26 -19.14 -14.51 7.79
CA ALA A 26 -18.74 -13.76 8.97
C ALA A 26 -17.41 -14.25 9.56
N ALA A 27 -17.20 -15.58 9.57
CA ALA A 27 -15.93 -16.17 10.01
C ALA A 27 -14.76 -15.80 9.09
N VAL A 28 -14.96 -15.86 7.76
CA VAL A 28 -13.96 -15.42 6.77
C VAL A 28 -13.61 -13.95 6.95
N ILE A 29 -14.62 -13.08 7.09
CA ILE A 29 -14.43 -11.65 7.35
C ILE A 29 -13.60 -11.44 8.62
N ALA A 30 -13.98 -12.09 9.72
CA ALA A 30 -13.28 -11.95 10.99
C ALA A 30 -11.82 -12.42 10.89
N TYR A 31 -11.55 -13.48 10.14
CA TYR A 31 -10.22 -14.03 9.94
C TYR A 31 -9.35 -13.14 9.03
N ASP A 32 -9.80 -12.84 7.83
CA ASP A 32 -9.04 -12.08 6.82
C ASP A 32 -8.86 -10.62 7.22
N SER A 33 -9.84 -10.04 7.91
CA SER A 33 -9.74 -8.68 8.43
C SER A 33 -8.78 -8.55 9.61
N ASN A 34 -8.24 -9.64 10.18
CA ASN A 34 -7.34 -9.61 11.34
C ASN A 34 -5.99 -10.30 11.12
N ARG A 35 -5.72 -10.79 9.91
CA ARG A 35 -4.43 -11.37 9.52
C ARG A 35 -3.80 -10.60 8.38
N PHE A 36 -2.52 -10.85 8.17
CA PHE A 36 -1.80 -10.48 6.98
C PHE A 36 -1.05 -11.69 6.43
N ILE A 37 -0.65 -11.61 5.17
CA ILE A 37 0.29 -12.56 4.55
C ILE A 37 1.54 -11.81 4.12
N ARG A 38 2.65 -12.53 4.06
CA ARG A 38 3.86 -12.08 3.36
C ARG A 38 3.68 -12.36 1.87
N GLN A 39 4.07 -11.41 1.03
CA GLN A 39 4.15 -11.59 -0.41
C GLN A 39 5.52 -11.12 -0.90
N ASP A 40 6.23 -12.02 -1.56
CA ASP A 40 7.56 -11.80 -2.10
C ASP A 40 7.46 -11.49 -3.60
N TYR A 41 8.21 -10.49 -4.05
CA TYR A 41 8.42 -10.16 -5.46
C TYR A 41 9.90 -10.10 -5.75
N HIS A 42 10.34 -10.63 -6.89
CA HIS A 42 11.72 -10.60 -7.33
C HIS A 42 11.86 -9.63 -8.50
N ILE A 43 12.82 -8.72 -8.40
CA ILE A 43 13.11 -7.70 -9.40
C ILE A 43 14.56 -7.88 -9.82
N HIS A 44 14.77 -8.07 -11.12
CA HIS A 44 16.08 -8.30 -11.70
C HIS A 44 16.53 -7.07 -12.50
N SER A 45 17.75 -6.59 -12.26
CA SER A 45 18.34 -5.53 -13.07
C SER A 45 19.87 -5.53 -12.99
N ASP A 46 20.49 -5.30 -14.14
CA ASP A 46 21.93 -5.05 -14.30
C ASP A 46 22.41 -3.78 -13.58
N LYS A 47 21.49 -2.85 -13.26
CA LYS A 47 21.79 -1.62 -12.53
C LYS A 47 22.12 -1.87 -11.06
N PHE A 48 21.63 -2.95 -10.45
CA PHE A 48 21.87 -3.21 -9.03
C PHE A 48 23.33 -3.59 -8.78
N ARG A 49 23.97 -2.94 -7.80
CA ARG A 49 25.36 -3.26 -7.43
C ARG A 49 25.49 -4.40 -6.43
N LYS A 50 24.42 -4.68 -5.70
CA LYS A 50 24.34 -5.71 -4.66
C LYS A 50 22.88 -6.12 -4.51
N LYS A 51 22.65 -7.36 -4.05
CA LYS A 51 21.33 -7.80 -3.59
C LYS A 51 20.80 -6.87 -2.49
N ALA A 52 19.50 -6.61 -2.52
CA ALA A 52 18.79 -5.84 -1.50
C ALA A 52 17.41 -6.42 -1.23
N ASP A 53 17.06 -6.57 0.04
CA ASP A 53 15.71 -6.93 0.50
C ASP A 53 14.99 -5.68 1.00
N ILE A 54 13.99 -5.23 0.24
CA ILE A 54 13.21 -4.04 0.55
C ILE A 54 11.87 -4.45 1.17
N LEU A 55 11.59 -3.99 2.38
CA LEU A 55 10.26 -4.14 2.96
C LEU A 55 9.37 -2.98 2.56
N LEU A 56 8.23 -3.28 1.93
CA LEU A 56 7.23 -2.28 1.57
C LEU A 56 6.06 -2.30 2.57
N LEU A 57 5.88 -1.17 3.25
CA LEU A 57 4.72 -0.91 4.10
C LEU A 57 3.77 0.06 3.40
N SER A 58 2.47 -0.24 3.39
CA SER A 58 1.46 0.66 2.80
C SER A 58 0.12 0.49 3.50
N ASP A 59 -0.65 1.58 3.52
CA ASP A 59 -2.07 1.61 3.89
C ASP A 59 -2.36 0.95 5.24
N LEU A 60 -1.54 1.18 6.27
CA LEU A 60 -1.76 0.59 7.60
C LEU A 60 -3.06 1.10 8.24
N HIS A 61 -3.47 2.34 7.96
CA HIS A 61 -4.69 2.97 8.48
C HIS A 61 -4.90 2.75 9.98
N ASN A 62 -3.89 3.01 10.80
CA ASN A 62 -3.89 2.78 12.27
C ASN A 62 -4.15 1.33 12.72
N LYS A 63 -4.13 0.35 11.82
CA LYS A 63 -4.33 -1.04 12.22
C LYS A 63 -3.15 -1.57 13.03
N SER A 64 -3.45 -2.43 14.00
CA SER A 64 -2.44 -3.12 14.79
C SER A 64 -2.59 -4.63 14.74
N TYR A 65 -1.52 -5.34 14.39
CA TYR A 65 -1.48 -6.80 14.36
C TYR A 65 -0.98 -7.36 15.70
N GLY A 66 -1.95 -7.58 16.60
CA GLY A 66 -1.70 -7.87 18.02
C GLY A 66 -1.30 -6.61 18.80
N LYS A 67 -1.22 -6.71 20.13
CA LYS A 67 -0.84 -5.57 20.99
C LYS A 67 0.51 -5.00 20.54
N GLY A 68 0.52 -3.70 20.22
CA GLY A 68 1.73 -2.97 19.79
C GLY A 68 2.35 -3.50 18.49
N ASN A 69 1.55 -4.02 17.54
CA ASN A 69 2.03 -4.62 16.29
C ASN A 69 3.00 -5.82 16.48
N LYS A 70 2.98 -6.50 17.63
CA LYS A 70 3.91 -7.59 17.93
C LYS A 70 4.00 -8.68 16.86
N LYS A 71 2.90 -9.01 16.17
CA LYS A 71 2.90 -10.04 15.11
C LYS A 71 3.59 -9.54 13.84
N LEU A 72 3.30 -8.29 13.45
CA LEU A 72 3.92 -7.65 12.29
C LEU A 72 5.43 -7.46 12.52
N LEU A 73 5.79 -6.93 13.70
CA LEU A 73 7.20 -6.76 14.09
C LEU A 73 7.97 -8.09 14.13
N ALA A 74 7.37 -9.15 14.64
CA ALA A 74 8.00 -10.47 14.64
C ALA A 74 8.31 -10.97 13.22
N GLU A 75 7.39 -10.75 12.27
CA GLU A 75 7.62 -11.14 10.88
C GLU A 75 8.68 -10.27 10.20
N ILE A 76 8.65 -8.96 10.42
CA ILE A 76 9.69 -8.05 9.90
C ILE A 76 11.08 -8.42 10.45
N ASN A 77 11.17 -8.75 11.74
CA ASN A 77 12.43 -9.21 12.35
C ASN A 77 12.93 -10.55 11.78
N ARG A 78 12.06 -11.40 11.22
CA ARG A 78 12.46 -12.62 10.51
C ARG A 78 12.95 -12.32 9.10
N ILE A 79 12.27 -11.40 8.41
CA ILE A 79 12.65 -10.96 7.07
C ILE A 79 14.04 -10.30 7.11
N ARG A 80 14.30 -9.44 8.09
CA ARG A 80 15.55 -8.65 8.22
C ARG A 80 15.86 -7.88 6.92
N PRO A 81 14.97 -6.97 6.49
CA PRO A 81 15.20 -6.20 5.27
C PRO A 81 16.44 -5.30 5.41
N ASP A 82 17.07 -4.95 4.29
CA ASP A 82 18.16 -3.97 4.26
C ASP A 82 17.62 -2.56 4.55
N PHE A 83 16.44 -2.23 4.04
CA PHE A 83 15.73 -0.99 4.34
C PHE A 83 14.22 -1.10 4.12
N ILE A 84 13.49 -0.13 4.63
CA ILE A 84 12.03 -0.07 4.59
C ILE A 84 11.59 1.12 3.74
N VAL A 85 10.65 0.86 2.84
CA VAL A 85 9.95 1.89 2.08
C VAL A 85 8.49 1.92 2.52
N VAL A 86 8.00 3.12 2.84
CA VAL A 86 6.60 3.35 3.21
C VAL A 86 5.92 4.07 2.05
N ALA A 87 4.91 3.44 1.45
CA ALA A 87 4.16 3.98 0.33
C ALA A 87 2.90 4.75 0.74
N GLY A 88 2.79 5.21 1.99
CA GLY A 88 1.74 6.12 2.45
C GLY A 88 0.53 5.46 3.12
N ASP A 89 -0.41 6.30 3.55
CA ASP A 89 -1.69 5.94 4.19
C ASP A 89 -1.51 5.07 5.46
N MET A 90 -0.48 5.38 6.26
CA MET A 90 -0.24 4.68 7.53
C MET A 90 -1.19 5.15 8.63
N MET A 91 -1.56 6.44 8.59
CA MET A 91 -2.53 7.05 9.51
C MET A 91 -3.93 7.19 8.88
N THR A 92 -4.94 7.40 9.72
CA THR A 92 -6.30 7.72 9.25
C THR A 92 -6.53 9.22 9.17
N SER A 93 -7.50 9.65 8.36
CA SER A 93 -7.88 11.05 8.18
C SER A 93 -9.41 11.20 8.20
N ASP A 94 -9.98 10.79 9.33
CA ASP A 94 -11.41 10.70 9.64
C ASP A 94 -11.89 11.90 10.48
N GLY A 95 -11.36 13.09 10.20
CA GLY A 95 -11.62 14.32 10.97
C GLY A 95 -11.05 14.26 12.38
N GLU A 96 -11.82 14.70 13.38
CA GLU A 96 -11.41 14.76 14.80
C GLU A 96 -11.03 13.39 15.40
N LYS A 97 -11.49 12.28 14.81
CA LYS A 97 -11.16 10.91 15.24
C LYS A 97 -9.84 10.39 14.68
N SER A 98 -9.14 11.20 13.87
CA SER A 98 -7.87 10.80 13.27
C SER A 98 -6.82 10.57 14.34
N SER A 99 -5.99 9.55 14.13
CA SER A 99 -4.87 9.23 15.00
C SER A 99 -3.66 8.90 14.15
N TYR A 100 -2.47 9.01 14.73
CA TYR A 100 -1.23 8.48 14.16
C TYR A 100 -0.44 7.65 15.18
N GLU A 101 -1.03 7.33 16.34
CA GLU A 101 -0.28 6.69 17.42
C GLU A 101 0.26 5.31 17.05
N VAL A 102 -0.57 4.51 16.37
CA VAL A 102 -0.21 3.15 15.96
C VAL A 102 0.93 3.15 14.95
N PRO A 103 0.85 3.90 13.82
CA PRO A 103 1.95 3.96 12.87
C PRO A 103 3.18 4.65 13.47
N LEU A 104 3.04 5.66 14.34
CA LEU A 104 4.18 6.29 15.02
C LEU A 104 4.95 5.28 15.88
N LYS A 105 4.27 4.53 16.74
CA LYS A 105 4.92 3.52 17.61
C LYS A 105 5.59 2.42 16.78
N LEU A 106 4.94 1.98 15.70
CA LEU A 106 5.50 0.98 14.79
C LEU A 106 6.78 1.49 14.10
N LEU A 107 6.70 2.66 13.46
CA LEU A 107 7.80 3.20 12.67
C LEU A 107 8.98 3.64 13.54
N ARG A 108 8.73 4.15 14.76
CA ARG A 108 9.79 4.41 15.74
C ARG A 108 10.59 3.14 16.04
N HIS A 109 9.92 2.02 16.32
CA HIS A 109 10.60 0.75 16.59
C HIS A 109 11.36 0.21 15.37
N LEU A 110 10.83 0.41 14.16
CA LEU A 110 11.49 -0.03 12.93
C LEU A 110 12.72 0.81 12.62
N ALA A 111 12.65 2.13 12.83
CA ALA A 111 13.75 3.05 12.58
C ALA A 111 14.95 2.85 13.53
N GLU A 112 14.74 2.20 14.68
CA GLU A 112 15.84 1.76 15.57
C GLU A 112 16.74 0.70 14.93
N LYS A 113 16.27 -0.01 13.89
CA LYS A 113 16.94 -1.17 13.30
C LYS A 113 17.22 -1.03 11.80
N TYR A 114 16.40 -0.27 11.08
CA TYR A 114 16.44 -0.20 9.63
C TYR A 114 16.32 1.26 9.17
N PRO A 115 17.00 1.66 8.08
CA PRO A 115 16.66 2.89 7.37
C PRO A 115 15.21 2.84 6.90
N VAL A 116 14.46 3.94 7.09
CA VAL A 116 13.06 4.05 6.69
C VAL A 116 12.86 5.27 5.81
N TYR A 117 12.38 5.04 4.59
CA TYR A 117 12.05 6.09 3.61
C TYR A 117 10.54 6.18 3.44
N TYR A 118 9.98 7.37 3.69
CA TYR A 118 8.54 7.56 3.80
C TYR A 118 8.01 8.47 2.69
N GLY A 119 7.24 7.88 1.77
CA GLY A 119 6.37 8.63 0.85
C GLY A 119 4.96 8.76 1.43
N MET A 120 4.33 9.90 1.17
CA MET A 120 3.00 10.20 1.70
C MET A 120 1.88 9.59 0.85
N GLY A 121 0.81 9.17 1.53
CA GLY A 121 -0.44 8.83 0.89
C GLY A 121 -1.42 10.00 0.90
N ASN A 122 -2.64 9.76 0.41
CA ASN A 122 -3.66 10.80 0.39
C ASN A 122 -4.18 11.15 1.78
N HIS A 123 -4.01 10.28 2.78
CA HIS A 123 -4.34 10.54 4.16
C HIS A 123 -3.40 11.57 4.77
N GLU A 124 -2.09 11.32 4.71
CA GLU A 124 -1.10 12.28 5.19
C GLU A 124 -1.24 13.61 4.45
N TYR A 125 -1.44 13.59 3.12
CA TYR A 125 -1.69 14.79 2.32
C TYR A 125 -2.93 15.57 2.81
N ARG A 126 -4.05 14.87 3.04
CA ARG A 126 -5.29 15.48 3.55
C ARG A 126 -5.07 16.11 4.93
N VAL A 127 -4.39 15.42 5.83
CA VAL A 127 -4.07 15.95 7.17
C VAL A 127 -3.18 17.20 7.07
N LYS A 128 -2.17 17.17 6.18
CA LYS A 128 -1.27 18.30 5.90
C LYS A 128 -1.99 19.54 5.39
N VAL A 129 -2.91 19.38 4.43
CA VAL A 129 -3.56 20.51 3.72
C VAL A 129 -4.76 21.08 4.49
N TYR A 130 -5.57 20.25 5.16
CA TYR A 130 -6.80 20.69 5.83
C TYR A 130 -6.58 21.05 7.31
N ARG A 131 -5.67 22.00 7.59
CA ARG A 131 -5.32 22.43 8.96
C ARG A 131 -6.50 22.90 9.82
N LYS A 132 -7.59 23.37 9.22
CA LYS A 132 -8.80 23.73 9.98
C LYS A 132 -9.46 22.53 10.68
N VAL A 133 -9.26 21.33 10.15
CA VAL A 133 -9.85 20.08 10.67
C VAL A 133 -8.83 19.29 11.47
N TYR A 134 -7.56 19.28 11.03
CA TYR A 134 -6.52 18.42 11.60
C TYR A 134 -5.46 19.18 12.40
N GLU A 135 -5.58 20.51 12.50
CA GLU A 135 -4.60 21.38 13.16
C GLU A 135 -3.17 21.11 12.64
N ASP A 136 -2.20 20.99 13.54
CA ASP A 136 -0.81 20.67 13.25
C ASP A 136 -0.51 19.16 13.38
N MET A 137 -1.51 18.29 13.27
CA MET A 137 -1.35 16.83 13.40
C MET A 137 -0.26 16.27 12.48
N PHE A 138 -0.25 16.64 11.20
CA PHE A 138 0.78 16.17 10.26
C PHE A 138 2.18 16.67 10.65
N VAL A 139 2.29 17.94 11.07
CA VAL A 139 3.57 18.54 11.48
C VAL A 139 4.14 17.81 12.71
N ARG A 140 3.29 17.50 13.70
CA ARG A 140 3.68 16.71 14.87
C ARG A 140 4.12 15.30 14.47
N TYR A 141 3.30 14.61 13.69
CA TYR A 141 3.58 13.25 13.23
C TYR A 141 4.90 13.15 12.47
N LYS A 142 5.10 14.02 11.47
CA LYS A 142 6.33 14.10 10.68
C LYS A 142 7.54 14.35 11.58
N ARG A 143 7.48 15.38 12.42
CA ARG A 143 8.59 15.74 13.33
C ARG A 143 8.95 14.60 14.28
N GLU A 144 7.97 13.92 14.87
CA GLU A 144 8.23 12.81 15.78
C GLU A 144 8.90 11.62 15.09
N LEU A 145 8.57 11.35 13.82
CA LEU A 145 9.19 10.30 13.03
C LEU A 145 10.60 10.68 12.54
N GLU A 146 10.80 11.92 12.09
CA GLU A 146 12.13 12.43 11.71
C GLU A 146 13.10 12.41 12.88
N ASN A 147 12.65 12.76 14.10
CA ASN A 147 13.44 12.65 15.32
C ASN A 147 13.86 11.20 15.64
N CYS A 148 13.17 10.20 15.09
CA CYS A 148 13.52 8.79 15.24
C CYS A 148 14.30 8.22 14.05
N GLY A 149 14.71 9.06 13.08
CA GLY A 149 15.51 8.64 11.93
C GLY A 149 14.72 8.24 10.69
N VAL A 150 13.39 8.39 10.68
CA VAL A 150 12.59 8.19 9.46
C VAL A 150 12.80 9.37 8.51
N ARG A 151 13.10 9.09 7.25
CA ARG A 151 13.28 10.13 6.24
C ARG A 151 12.02 10.29 5.38
N PHE A 152 11.30 11.38 5.57
CA PHE A 152 10.22 11.77 4.66
C PHE A 152 10.78 12.21 3.32
N LEU A 153 10.14 11.78 2.23
CA LEU A 153 10.50 12.14 0.87
C LEU A 153 9.32 12.89 0.23
N GLU A 154 9.25 14.21 0.45
CA GLU A 154 8.19 15.07 -0.08
C GLU A 154 8.66 15.76 -1.37
N ASN A 155 8.50 15.08 -2.52
CA ASN A 155 9.12 15.48 -3.79
C ASN A 155 10.65 15.56 -3.68
N GLU A 156 11.23 14.61 -2.94
CA GLU A 156 12.67 14.50 -2.71
C GLU A 156 13.23 13.18 -3.20
N LYS A 157 14.55 13.16 -3.38
CA LYS A 157 15.31 12.00 -3.82
C LYS A 157 16.39 11.62 -2.80
N VAL A 158 16.64 10.32 -2.69
CA VAL A 158 17.72 9.72 -1.90
C VAL A 158 18.47 8.73 -2.76
N TYR A 159 19.77 8.92 -2.90
CA TYR A 159 20.61 7.93 -3.55
C TYR A 159 21.27 7.01 -2.51
N LEU A 160 21.21 5.70 -2.76
CA LEU A 160 21.85 4.63 -1.99
C LEU A 160 23.00 4.04 -2.83
N PRO A 161 24.24 4.52 -2.66
CA PRO A 161 25.36 4.15 -3.54
C PRO A 161 25.74 2.66 -3.51
N GLU A 162 25.50 2.00 -2.39
CA GLU A 162 25.79 0.58 -2.16
C GLU A 162 24.94 -0.35 -3.01
N TYR A 163 23.70 0.05 -3.31
CA TYR A 163 22.77 -0.70 -4.16
C TYR A 163 22.66 -0.13 -5.58
N ASN A 164 23.10 1.12 -5.79
CA ASN A 164 22.82 1.94 -6.99
C ASN A 164 21.32 2.20 -7.19
N ILE A 165 20.60 2.50 -6.09
CA ILE A 165 19.17 2.79 -6.10
C ILE A 165 18.96 4.27 -5.74
N GLU A 166 18.18 4.98 -6.55
CA GLU A 166 17.65 6.31 -6.20
C GLU A 166 16.18 6.18 -5.80
N ILE A 167 15.88 6.41 -4.53
CA ILE A 167 14.53 6.40 -3.96
C ILE A 167 13.93 7.80 -4.13
N CYS A 168 12.79 7.88 -4.79
CA CYS A 168 12.10 9.12 -5.14
C CYS A 168 10.72 9.14 -4.48
N GLY A 169 10.44 10.09 -3.58
CA GLY A 169 9.11 10.24 -3.00
C GLY A 169 8.28 11.28 -3.74
N LEU A 170 7.16 10.89 -4.33
CA LEU A 170 6.31 11.79 -5.11
C LEU A 170 5.01 12.14 -4.36
N GLU A 171 4.82 13.42 -4.07
CA GLU A 171 3.57 13.96 -3.52
C GLU A 171 2.72 14.59 -4.64
N ILE A 172 1.75 13.85 -5.16
CA ILE A 172 0.80 14.36 -6.15
C ILE A 172 -0.38 15.09 -5.50
N GLU A 173 -0.93 16.10 -6.18
CA GLU A 173 -2.07 16.86 -5.68
C GLU A 173 -3.37 16.04 -5.48
N ARG A 174 -4.24 16.52 -4.59
CA ARG A 174 -5.56 15.91 -4.31
C ARG A 174 -6.41 15.63 -5.56
N ARG A 175 -6.31 16.45 -6.59
CA ARG A 175 -7.09 16.28 -7.84
C ARG A 175 -6.81 14.94 -8.55
N TYR A 176 -5.66 14.33 -8.26
CA TYR A 176 -5.27 13.05 -8.83
C TYR A 176 -5.85 11.85 -8.06
N TYR A 177 -6.29 12.02 -6.81
CA TYR A 177 -6.93 10.97 -5.98
C TYR A 177 -8.46 10.90 -6.12
N LYS A 178 -9.02 11.38 -7.24
CA LYS A 178 -10.48 11.40 -7.43
C LYS A 178 -11.04 10.00 -7.69
N ARG A 179 -11.98 9.59 -6.84
CA ARG A 179 -12.60 8.24 -6.83
C ARG A 179 -13.28 7.85 -8.15
N TRP A 180 -14.03 8.76 -8.74
CA TRP A 180 -14.94 8.47 -9.85
C TRP A 180 -14.40 8.85 -11.23
N ARG A 181 -13.42 9.75 -11.29
CA ARG A 181 -12.84 10.22 -12.55
C ARG A 181 -11.35 10.43 -12.38
N ARG A 182 -10.56 9.71 -13.15
CA ARG A 182 -9.13 9.97 -13.29
C ARG A 182 -8.94 11.34 -13.96
N THR A 183 -8.14 12.20 -13.34
CA THR A 183 -7.73 13.48 -13.93
C THR A 183 -6.49 13.18 -14.77
N ALA A 184 -6.42 13.63 -16.03
CA ALA A 184 -5.18 13.48 -16.80
C ALA A 184 -4.05 14.24 -16.10
N MET A 185 -2.91 13.59 -15.91
CA MET A 185 -1.72 14.24 -15.37
C MET A 185 -1.12 15.16 -16.43
N GLU A 186 -0.75 16.37 -16.02
CA GLU A 186 -0.09 17.31 -16.91
C GLU A 186 1.22 16.74 -17.44
N LYS A 187 1.51 16.97 -18.72
CA LYS A 187 2.79 16.55 -19.30
C LYS A 187 3.94 17.23 -18.54
N GLY A 188 4.93 16.45 -18.14
CA GLY A 188 6.07 16.94 -17.37
C GLY A 188 5.77 17.21 -15.89
N TYR A 189 4.60 16.83 -15.37
CA TYR A 189 4.25 17.04 -13.96
C TYR A 189 5.27 16.43 -13.01
N VAL A 190 5.64 15.16 -13.25
CA VAL A 190 6.63 14.44 -12.43
C VAL A 190 8.01 15.10 -12.56
N ASP A 191 8.41 15.48 -13.77
CA ASP A 191 9.67 16.20 -14.01
C ASP A 191 9.77 17.52 -13.25
N ARG A 192 8.67 18.27 -13.12
CA ARG A 192 8.67 19.53 -12.36
C ARG A 192 8.87 19.31 -10.87
N LEU A 193 8.40 18.19 -10.33
CA LEU A 193 8.46 17.89 -8.90
C LEU A 193 9.77 17.20 -8.51
N LEU A 194 10.26 16.27 -9.32
CA LEU A 194 11.41 15.44 -9.00
C LEU A 194 12.64 15.71 -9.89
N GLY A 195 12.52 16.53 -10.93
CA GLY A 195 13.52 16.61 -11.98
C GLY A 195 13.49 15.38 -12.90
N LYS A 196 14.55 15.19 -13.69
CA LYS A 196 14.66 14.06 -14.62
C LYS A 196 15.06 12.78 -13.88
N ALA A 197 14.52 11.65 -14.33
CA ALA A 197 15.02 10.34 -13.95
C ALA A 197 16.44 10.13 -14.50
N LYS A 198 17.32 9.57 -13.66
CA LYS A 198 18.67 9.19 -14.01
C LYS A 198 18.67 7.84 -14.72
N LYS A 199 19.57 7.67 -15.69
CA LYS A 199 19.64 6.45 -16.50
C LYS A 199 20.61 5.42 -15.90
N ASP A 200 21.59 5.88 -15.14
CA ASP A 200 22.72 5.12 -14.60
C ASP A 200 22.48 4.52 -13.21
N CYS A 201 21.43 4.96 -12.51
CA CYS A 201 20.94 4.31 -11.30
C CYS A 201 19.55 3.69 -11.50
N TYR A 202 19.16 2.83 -10.56
CA TYR A 202 17.85 2.21 -10.51
C TYR A 202 16.86 3.16 -9.81
N GLU A 203 15.91 3.71 -10.56
CA GLU A 203 14.94 4.71 -10.05
C GLU A 203 13.75 4.01 -9.39
N LEU A 204 13.71 4.03 -8.05
CA LEU A 204 12.61 3.52 -7.22
C LEU A 204 11.69 4.66 -6.82
N LEU A 205 10.53 4.75 -7.46
CA LEU A 205 9.51 5.76 -7.17
C LEU A 205 8.50 5.27 -6.13
N ILE A 206 8.28 6.07 -5.08
CA ILE A 206 7.15 5.94 -4.16
C ILE A 206 6.02 6.82 -4.69
N GLY A 207 5.09 6.20 -5.41
CA GLY A 207 3.93 6.86 -6.00
C GLY A 207 2.64 6.23 -5.47
N HIS A 208 2.03 6.83 -4.45
CA HIS A 208 0.92 6.19 -3.72
C HIS A 208 -0.31 5.85 -4.58
N ASN A 209 -0.57 6.60 -5.65
CA ASN A 209 -1.71 6.35 -6.53
C ASN A 209 -1.33 5.52 -7.79
N PRO A 210 -1.76 4.24 -7.90
CA PRO A 210 -1.40 3.38 -9.02
C PRO A 210 -2.09 3.75 -10.34
N ASP A 211 -3.18 4.55 -10.31
CA ASP A 211 -3.89 4.99 -11.54
C ASP A 211 -2.99 5.85 -12.47
N TYR A 212 -1.82 6.29 -12.00
CA TYR A 212 -0.81 7.05 -12.76
C TYR A 212 0.49 6.29 -13.02
N PHE A 213 0.48 4.96 -12.88
CA PHE A 213 1.66 4.14 -13.15
C PHE A 213 2.24 4.39 -14.55
N LYS A 214 1.39 4.61 -15.56
CA LYS A 214 1.86 4.94 -16.90
C LYS A 214 2.72 6.21 -16.92
N GLU A 215 2.28 7.27 -16.27
CA GLU A 215 3.05 8.52 -16.19
C GLU A 215 4.34 8.37 -15.39
N TYR A 216 4.36 7.49 -14.38
CA TYR A 216 5.56 7.19 -13.61
C TYR A 216 6.59 6.39 -14.44
N ALA A 217 6.12 5.40 -15.20
CA ALA A 217 6.92 4.63 -16.14
C ALA A 217 7.48 5.53 -17.26
N ASP A 218 6.64 6.38 -17.84
CA ASP A 218 7.03 7.35 -18.87
C ASP A 218 8.07 8.37 -18.36
N TRP A 219 7.99 8.76 -17.07
CA TRP A 219 9.00 9.63 -16.44
C TRP A 219 10.37 8.95 -16.31
N GLY A 220 10.38 7.62 -16.15
CA GLY A 220 11.59 6.80 -16.13
C GLY A 220 11.78 5.96 -14.87
N ALA A 221 10.78 5.85 -13.99
CA ALA A 221 10.86 4.98 -12.81
C ALA A 221 11.09 3.52 -13.23
N ASP A 222 12.18 2.91 -12.79
CA ASP A 222 12.44 1.49 -13.02
C ASP A 222 11.48 0.61 -12.22
N LEU A 223 11.25 1.01 -10.96
CA LEU A 223 10.26 0.41 -10.06
C LEU A 223 9.38 1.50 -9.45
N THR A 224 8.07 1.36 -9.55
CA THR A 224 7.11 2.11 -8.74
C THR A 224 6.63 1.21 -7.60
N VAL A 225 6.68 1.69 -6.36
CA VAL A 225 5.96 1.07 -5.24
C VAL A 225 4.73 1.91 -4.89
N SER A 226 3.60 1.23 -4.71
CA SER A 226 2.30 1.90 -4.59
C SER A 226 1.34 1.19 -3.64
N GLY A 227 0.26 1.89 -3.27
CA GLY A 227 -0.77 1.48 -2.33
C GLY A 227 -2.16 1.90 -2.78
N HIS A 228 -2.97 2.47 -1.87
CA HIS A 228 -4.24 3.17 -2.14
C HIS A 228 -5.45 2.29 -2.49
N VAL A 229 -5.28 1.23 -3.29
CA VAL A 229 -6.42 0.42 -3.78
C VAL A 229 -6.84 -0.70 -2.85
N HIS A 230 -6.02 -1.04 -1.85
CA HIS A 230 -6.26 -2.08 -0.84
C HIS A 230 -6.57 -3.50 -1.39
N GLY A 231 -6.41 -3.73 -2.70
CA GLY A 231 -6.81 -4.95 -3.40
C GLY A 231 -8.32 -5.23 -3.50
N GLY A 232 -9.15 -4.24 -3.15
CA GLY A 232 -10.60 -4.38 -3.09
C GLY A 232 -11.16 -5.05 -1.83
N VAL A 233 -12.48 -5.01 -1.65
CA VAL A 233 -13.19 -5.57 -0.49
C VAL A 233 -13.25 -7.10 -0.57
N VAL A 234 -13.45 -7.64 -1.78
CA VAL A 234 -13.60 -9.08 -2.07
C VAL A 234 -12.66 -9.49 -3.21
N LYS A 235 -11.93 -10.59 -3.03
CA LYS A 235 -11.09 -11.21 -4.07
C LYS A 235 -11.47 -12.69 -4.20
N PHE A 236 -11.79 -13.20 -5.38
CA PHE A 236 -11.99 -14.65 -5.54
C PHE A 236 -10.69 -15.33 -5.98
N PRO A 237 -10.43 -16.58 -5.56
CA PRO A 237 -9.36 -17.38 -6.13
C PRO A 237 -9.51 -17.38 -7.66
N PHE A 238 -8.43 -17.09 -8.38
CA PHE A 238 -8.33 -17.11 -9.85
C PHE A 238 -9.03 -15.99 -10.64
N LEU A 239 -9.85 -15.12 -10.03
CA LEU A 239 -10.58 -14.05 -10.75
C LEU A 239 -10.17 -12.61 -10.37
N GLY A 240 -9.23 -12.43 -9.44
CA GLY A 240 -8.76 -11.10 -9.02
C GLY A 240 -9.75 -10.35 -8.10
N GLY A 241 -9.43 -9.09 -7.78
CA GLY A 241 -10.27 -8.21 -6.96
C GLY A 241 -11.54 -7.80 -7.69
N MET A 242 -12.71 -7.98 -7.08
CA MET A 242 -13.99 -7.67 -7.73
C MET A 242 -14.49 -6.27 -7.43
N ILE A 243 -14.32 -5.76 -6.21
CA ILE A 243 -14.89 -4.47 -5.78
C ILE A 243 -13.77 -3.66 -5.13
N SER A 244 -13.32 -2.58 -5.75
CA SER A 244 -12.34 -1.67 -5.14
C SER A 244 -12.92 -0.90 -3.95
N PRO A 245 -12.11 -0.27 -3.07
CA PRO A 245 -12.59 0.67 -2.05
C PRO A 245 -13.37 1.86 -2.66
N SER A 246 -13.14 2.12 -3.94
CA SER A 246 -13.86 3.09 -4.76
C SER A 246 -15.17 2.57 -5.36
N MET A 247 -15.60 1.35 -5.02
CA MET A 247 -16.78 0.66 -5.56
C MET A 247 -16.73 0.45 -7.09
N ARG A 248 -15.52 0.39 -7.67
CA ARG A 248 -15.34 -0.03 -9.05
C ARG A 248 -15.38 -1.55 -9.11
N ILE A 249 -16.14 -2.07 -10.07
CA ILE A 249 -16.21 -3.51 -10.35
C ILE A 249 -15.00 -3.84 -11.26
N PHE A 250 -14.16 -4.82 -10.87
CA PHE A 250 -12.90 -5.21 -11.54
C PHE A 250 -11.92 -4.04 -11.78
N PRO A 251 -11.29 -3.47 -10.73
CA PRO A 251 -10.29 -2.42 -10.93
C PRO A 251 -9.11 -2.93 -11.76
N LYS A 252 -8.56 -2.07 -12.63
CA LYS A 252 -7.33 -2.35 -13.42
C LYS A 252 -6.17 -2.81 -12.52
N TYR A 253 -6.12 -2.31 -11.29
CA TYR A 253 -5.09 -2.60 -10.32
C TYR A 253 -5.72 -3.07 -8.99
N ASP A 254 -5.38 -4.28 -8.55
CA ASP A 254 -5.93 -4.96 -7.36
C ASP A 254 -4.85 -5.55 -6.44
N GLY A 255 -3.60 -5.10 -6.60
CA GLY A 255 -2.42 -5.56 -5.88
C GLY A 255 -1.71 -6.73 -6.56
N GLY A 256 -0.39 -6.64 -6.64
CA GLY A 256 0.40 -7.48 -7.52
C GLY A 256 1.59 -6.74 -8.11
N MET A 257 2.26 -7.40 -9.06
CA MET A 257 3.28 -6.81 -9.90
C MET A 257 2.72 -6.53 -11.30
N PHE A 258 2.97 -5.35 -11.83
CA PHE A 258 2.47 -4.88 -13.12
C PHE A 258 3.61 -4.30 -13.94
N GLU A 259 3.51 -4.41 -15.26
CA GLU A 259 4.50 -3.86 -16.18
C GLU A 259 3.88 -2.84 -17.14
N GLU A 260 4.66 -1.80 -17.46
CA GLU A 260 4.31 -0.79 -18.46
C GLU A 260 5.62 -0.29 -19.08
N ASN A 261 5.77 -0.39 -20.41
CA ASN A 261 6.96 0.10 -21.14
C ASN A 261 8.31 -0.41 -20.59
N GLY A 262 8.36 -1.67 -20.14
CA GLY A 262 9.56 -2.28 -19.55
C GLY A 262 9.90 -1.77 -18.15
N LYS A 263 8.97 -1.05 -17.51
CA LYS A 263 9.05 -0.61 -16.11
C LYS A 263 8.09 -1.41 -15.26
N THR A 264 8.40 -1.54 -13.98
CA THR A 264 7.63 -2.37 -13.05
C THR A 264 6.91 -1.52 -12.00
N MET A 265 5.70 -1.93 -11.61
CA MET A 265 5.05 -1.48 -10.39
C MET A 265 4.78 -2.65 -9.47
N VAL A 266 5.19 -2.52 -8.21
CA VAL A 266 4.73 -3.38 -7.12
C VAL A 266 3.66 -2.63 -6.33
N LEU A 267 2.43 -3.14 -6.42
CA LEU A 267 1.27 -2.56 -5.77
C LEU A 267 0.88 -3.40 -4.56
N SER A 268 1.01 -2.82 -3.37
CA SER A 268 0.56 -3.44 -2.14
C SER A 268 -0.96 -3.44 -2.03
N ARG A 269 -1.53 -4.54 -1.53
CA ARG A 269 -2.93 -4.61 -1.10
C ARG A 269 -3.17 -3.93 0.24
N GLY A 270 -2.14 -3.34 0.85
CA GLY A 270 -2.21 -2.61 2.10
C GLY A 270 -2.27 -3.52 3.33
N LEU A 271 -1.72 -3.03 4.44
CA LEU A 271 -1.80 -3.72 5.73
C LEU A 271 -3.12 -3.46 6.45
N GLY A 272 -3.73 -2.31 6.25
CA GLY A 272 -4.92 -1.84 6.95
C GLY A 272 -6.20 -1.97 6.14
N MET A 273 -7.25 -1.29 6.60
CA MET A 273 -8.50 -1.11 5.87
C MET A 273 -9.00 0.29 6.17
N HIS A 274 -9.62 0.93 5.19
CA HIS A 274 -10.25 2.24 5.33
C HIS A 274 -11.51 2.29 4.47
N THR A 275 -12.44 3.20 4.80
CA THR A 275 -13.77 3.35 4.18
C THR A 275 -14.74 2.19 4.40
N ILE A 276 -14.38 0.96 4.00
CA ILE A 276 -15.13 -0.27 4.27
C ILE A 276 -14.18 -1.22 5.01
N PRO A 277 -14.31 -1.38 6.34
CA PRO A 277 -13.34 -2.12 7.15
C PRO A 277 -13.56 -3.64 7.09
N VAL A 278 -13.70 -4.18 5.89
CA VAL A 278 -13.97 -5.59 5.64
C VAL A 278 -13.02 -6.10 4.55
N ARG A 279 -12.41 -7.26 4.80
CA ARG A 279 -11.63 -8.04 3.83
C ARG A 279 -12.25 -9.43 3.71
N VAL A 280 -12.52 -9.88 2.48
CA VAL A 280 -12.97 -11.24 2.16
C VAL A 280 -12.03 -11.85 1.14
N PHE A 281 -11.30 -12.90 1.52
CA PHE A 281 -10.25 -13.56 0.75
C PHE A 281 -9.14 -12.61 0.25
N ASN A 282 -9.02 -11.45 0.91
CA ASN A 282 -8.05 -10.42 0.61
C ASN A 282 -7.40 -9.93 1.92
N PRO A 283 -6.66 -10.80 2.65
CA PRO A 283 -6.00 -10.41 3.91
C PRO A 283 -5.03 -9.26 3.70
N GLY A 284 -4.61 -8.58 4.77
CA GLY A 284 -3.57 -7.57 4.68
C GLY A 284 -2.28 -8.13 4.08
N GLU A 285 -1.44 -7.28 3.51
CA GLU A 285 -0.24 -7.70 2.78
C GLU A 285 1.01 -7.01 3.30
N LEU A 286 2.00 -7.81 3.70
CA LEU A 286 3.36 -7.38 3.96
C LEU A 286 4.22 -7.75 2.76
N VAL A 287 4.70 -6.75 2.03
CA VAL A 287 5.43 -6.97 0.78
C VAL A 287 6.93 -6.95 1.03
N VAL A 288 7.63 -7.93 0.47
CA VAL A 288 9.10 -7.97 0.39
C VAL A 288 9.48 -7.95 -1.07
N ILE A 289 10.40 -7.07 -1.44
CA ILE A 289 10.94 -6.96 -2.80
C ILE A 289 12.40 -7.36 -2.74
N HIS A 290 12.73 -8.46 -3.39
CA HIS A 290 14.08 -8.97 -3.55
C HIS A 290 14.67 -8.38 -4.83
N CYS A 291 15.65 -7.50 -4.68
CA CYS A 291 16.38 -6.91 -5.80
C CYS A 291 17.64 -7.73 -6.06
N GLU A 292 17.77 -8.24 -7.28
CA GLU A 292 18.86 -9.15 -7.66
C GLU A 292 19.49 -8.71 -8.99
N ASN A 293 20.80 -8.92 -9.12
CA ASN A 293 21.52 -8.75 -10.38
C ASN A 293 21.96 -10.12 -10.88
N ASP A 294 21.40 -10.55 -12.01
CA ASP A 294 21.68 -11.86 -12.61
C ASP A 294 23.14 -12.03 -13.05
N VAL A 295 23.88 -10.93 -13.20
CA VAL A 295 25.29 -10.93 -13.62
C VAL A 295 26.25 -11.05 -12.42
N LEU A 296 25.76 -10.84 -11.19
CA LEU A 296 26.54 -10.97 -9.96
C LEU A 296 26.41 -12.35 -9.29
N GLY A 297 25.68 -13.28 -9.92
CA GLY A 297 25.40 -14.65 -9.45
C GLY A 297 26.24 -15.72 -10.15
#